data_AF-T0Z991-F1
#
_entry.id   AF-T0Z991-F1
#
_cell.length_a   1.000
_cell.length_b   1.000
_cell.length_c   1.000
_cell.angle_alpha   90.00
_cell.angle_beta   90.00
_cell.angle_gamma   90.00
#
_symmetry.space_group_name_H-M   'P 1'
#
loop_
_entity.id
_entity.type
_entity.pdbx_description
1 polymer ?
#
loop_
_entity_poly.entity_id
_entity_poly.type
_entity_poly.pdbx_seq_one_letter_code
_entity_poly.pdbx_strand_id
1 'polypeptide(L)'
;SVDEAVNEARSALDAGVPAVLLFAAPAHKDEKASAALDPGGLAAEAIAALKAACPQLLVWADVCLCGATDHGHCGHVLPGGVIDNDTSVQTLAEVALNYARAGADAIAPSDMMDGRVQAIRRALDRNGFT
;
A
#
# COMPACT_ATOMS: atom_id res chain seq x y z
N SER A 1 -9.49 -2.01 -13.09
CA SER A 1 -10.19 -2.77 -12.04
C SER A 1 -9.32 -3.97 -11.63
N VAL A 2 -9.70 -4.73 -10.61
CA VAL A 2 -8.88 -5.84 -10.09
C VAL A 2 -8.74 -6.97 -11.11
N ASP A 3 -9.81 -7.32 -11.81
CA ASP A 3 -9.85 -8.31 -12.88
C ASP A 3 -8.89 -7.97 -14.04
N GLU A 4 -8.90 -6.72 -14.51
CA GLU A 4 -7.98 -6.28 -15.57
C GLU A 4 -6.53 -6.22 -15.10
N ALA A 5 -6.28 -5.87 -13.84
CA ALA A 5 -4.93 -5.92 -13.26
C ALA A 5 -4.37 -7.35 -13.27
N VAL A 6 -5.20 -8.36 -12.99
CA VAL A 6 -4.82 -9.77 -13.08
C VAL A 6 -4.52 -10.21 -14.51
N ASN A 7 -5.31 -9.76 -15.49
CA ASN A 7 -5.05 -10.07 -16.91
C ASN A 7 -3.72 -9.48 -17.39
N GLU A 8 -3.45 -8.23 -17.02
CA GLU A 8 -2.19 -7.56 -17.37
C GLU A 8 -0.99 -8.23 -16.69
N ALA A 9 -1.13 -8.60 -15.41
CA ALA A 9 -0.09 -9.30 -14.67
C ALA A 9 0.30 -10.65 -15.29
N ARG A 10 -0.68 -11.41 -15.81
CA ARG A 10 -0.41 -12.64 -16.58
C ARG A 10 0.39 -12.35 -17.85
N SER A 11 -0.05 -11.35 -18.61
CA SER A 11 0.62 -10.94 -19.84
C SER A 11 2.07 -10.48 -19.58
N ALA A 12 2.28 -9.70 -18.53
CA ALA A 12 3.61 -9.25 -18.11
C ALA A 12 4.52 -10.42 -17.73
N LEU A 13 3.98 -11.39 -17.00
CA LEU A 13 4.71 -12.58 -16.58
C LEU A 13 5.07 -13.49 -17.76
N ASP A 14 4.16 -13.68 -18.70
CA ASP A 14 4.40 -14.41 -19.96
C ASP A 14 5.50 -13.75 -20.80
N ALA A 15 5.61 -12.42 -20.73
CA ALA A 15 6.68 -11.64 -21.33
C ALA A 15 8.01 -11.66 -20.53
N GLY A 16 8.05 -12.36 -19.39
CA GLY A 16 9.23 -12.49 -18.54
C GLY A 16 9.45 -11.36 -17.54
N VAL A 17 8.45 -10.50 -17.29
CA VAL A 17 8.51 -9.48 -16.24
C VAL A 17 8.26 -10.13 -14.87
N PRO A 18 9.22 -10.09 -13.93
CA PRO A 18 9.14 -10.87 -12.71
C PRO A 18 8.35 -10.19 -11.58
N ALA A 19 8.09 -8.89 -11.70
CA ALA A 19 7.53 -8.08 -10.62
C ALA A 19 6.63 -6.96 -11.12
N VAL A 20 5.65 -6.59 -10.29
CA VAL A 20 4.81 -5.40 -10.47
C VAL A 20 4.82 -4.55 -9.20
N LEU A 21 4.64 -3.24 -9.35
CA LEU A 21 4.41 -2.31 -8.25
C LEU A 21 3.00 -1.73 -8.39
N LEU A 22 2.19 -1.94 -7.35
CA LEU A 22 0.80 -1.51 -7.33
C LEU A 22 0.66 -0.10 -6.77
N PHE A 23 -0.09 0.71 -7.51
CA PHE A 23 -0.58 2.02 -7.07
C PHE A 23 -2.10 1.97 -7.02
N ALA A 24 -2.67 2.09 -5.82
CA ALA A 24 -4.11 2.08 -5.65
C ALA A 24 -4.69 3.50 -5.67
N ALA A 25 -5.76 3.67 -6.45
CA ALA A 25 -6.53 4.90 -6.52
C ALA A 25 -7.98 4.62 -6.11
N PRO A 26 -8.29 4.59 -4.79
CA PRO A 26 -9.64 4.34 -4.32
C PRO A 26 -10.60 5.44 -4.79
N ALA A 27 -11.86 5.07 -5.02
CA ALA A 27 -12.90 6.00 -5.45
C ALA A 27 -13.30 6.99 -4.33
N HIS A 28 -13.27 6.53 -3.08
CA HIS A 28 -13.53 7.37 -1.92
C HIS A 28 -12.21 7.82 -1.29
N LYS A 29 -12.15 9.11 -0.93
CA LYS A 29 -11.02 9.76 -0.28
C LYS A 29 -11.51 10.65 0.85
N ASP A 30 -10.75 10.69 1.93
CA ASP A 30 -11.03 11.55 3.09
C ASP A 30 -9.73 11.99 3.78
N GLU A 31 -9.83 12.97 4.68
CA GLU A 31 -8.68 13.51 5.42
C GLU A 31 -7.87 12.45 6.21
N LYS A 32 -8.48 11.28 6.50
CA LYS A 32 -7.87 10.22 7.32
C LYS A 32 -7.29 9.08 6.50
N ALA A 33 -7.39 9.15 5.18
CA ALA A 33 -7.04 8.06 4.27
C ALA A 33 -7.74 6.73 4.61
N SER A 34 -9.01 6.77 5.02
CA SER A 34 -9.73 5.58 5.51
C SER A 34 -9.70 4.41 4.51
N ALA A 35 -9.77 4.70 3.22
CA ALA A 35 -9.70 3.70 2.16
C ALA A 35 -8.34 2.97 2.08
N ALA A 36 -7.23 3.60 2.50
CA ALA A 36 -5.93 2.93 2.57
C ALA A 36 -5.81 2.02 3.80
N LEU A 37 -6.54 2.32 4.87
CA LEU A 37 -6.58 1.55 6.11
C LEU A 37 -7.53 0.34 6.06
N ASP A 38 -8.41 0.26 5.07
CA ASP A 38 -9.33 -0.85 4.92
C ASP A 38 -8.59 -2.15 4.51
N PRO A 39 -8.56 -3.20 5.36
CA PRO A 39 -7.93 -4.47 5.01
C PRO A 39 -8.67 -5.23 3.90
N GLY A 40 -9.92 -4.85 3.57
CA GLY A 40 -10.67 -5.29 2.40
C GLY A 40 -10.73 -4.25 1.29
N GLY A 41 -9.90 -3.19 1.36
CA GLY A 41 -9.88 -2.13 0.36
C GLY A 41 -9.25 -2.55 -0.97
N LEU A 42 -9.39 -1.70 -1.98
CA LEU A 42 -8.95 -1.92 -3.37
C LEU A 42 -7.52 -2.48 -3.49
N ALA A 43 -6.57 -1.91 -2.73
CA ALA A 43 -5.18 -2.35 -2.77
C ALA A 43 -5.00 -3.78 -2.25
N ALA A 44 -5.62 -4.10 -1.11
CA ALA A 44 -5.55 -5.43 -0.50
C ALA A 44 -6.23 -6.48 -1.39
N GLU A 45 -7.41 -6.17 -1.96
CA GLU A 45 -8.08 -7.02 -2.92
C GLU A 45 -7.22 -7.28 -4.17
N ALA A 46 -6.58 -6.24 -4.72
CA ALA A 46 -5.71 -6.37 -5.87
C ALA A 46 -4.49 -7.24 -5.58
N ILE A 47 -3.81 -7.02 -4.43
CA ILE A 47 -2.67 -7.84 -3.99
C ILE A 47 -3.08 -9.30 -3.88
N ALA A 48 -4.16 -9.59 -3.15
CA ALA A 48 -4.62 -10.97 -2.95
C ALA A 48 -5.00 -11.65 -4.26
N ALA A 49 -5.70 -10.95 -5.17
CA ALA A 49 -6.08 -11.46 -6.48
C ALA A 49 -4.86 -11.77 -7.36
N LEU A 50 -3.85 -10.89 -7.36
CA LEU A 50 -2.61 -11.08 -8.11
C LEU A 50 -1.81 -12.27 -7.60
N LYS A 51 -1.65 -12.41 -6.27
CA LYS A 51 -0.96 -13.55 -5.68
C LYS A 51 -1.69 -14.87 -5.92
N ALA A 52 -3.02 -14.87 -5.92
CA ALA A 52 -3.81 -16.06 -6.23
C ALA A 52 -3.69 -16.48 -7.71
N ALA A 53 -3.69 -15.51 -8.63
CA ALA A 53 -3.65 -15.78 -10.06
C ALA A 53 -2.24 -16.03 -10.62
N CYS A 54 -1.22 -15.38 -10.04
CA CYS A 54 0.16 -15.38 -10.49
C CYS A 54 1.11 -15.55 -9.29
N PRO A 55 1.15 -16.73 -8.63
CA PRO A 55 1.90 -16.90 -7.38
C PRO A 55 3.41 -16.63 -7.51
N GLN A 56 3.99 -16.84 -8.69
CA GLN A 56 5.41 -16.54 -8.97
C GLN A 56 5.70 -15.06 -9.24
N LEU A 57 4.69 -14.22 -9.44
CA LEU A 57 4.89 -12.78 -9.64
C LEU A 57 5.21 -12.11 -8.30
N LEU A 58 6.27 -11.32 -8.27
CA LEU A 58 6.59 -10.48 -7.11
C LEU A 58 5.70 -9.24 -7.11
N VAL A 59 4.89 -9.09 -6.06
CA VAL A 59 3.97 -7.97 -5.89
C VAL A 59 4.55 -7.00 -4.87
N TRP A 60 4.98 -5.84 -5.37
CA TRP A 60 5.31 -4.69 -4.54
C TRP A 60 4.06 -3.84 -4.32
N ALA A 61 3.87 -3.36 -3.10
CA ALA A 61 2.79 -2.43 -2.76
C ALA A 61 3.37 -1.06 -2.39
N ASP A 62 2.92 -0.01 -3.09
CA ASP A 62 3.17 1.37 -2.67
C ASP A 62 2.46 1.65 -1.35
N VAL A 63 3.16 2.25 -0.39
CA VAL A 63 2.60 2.70 0.88
C VAL A 63 2.73 4.21 0.97
N CYS A 64 1.61 4.89 0.76
CA CYS A 64 1.48 6.33 0.84
C CYS A 64 0.01 6.72 1.05
N LEU A 65 -0.26 7.87 1.67
CA LEU A 65 -1.63 8.32 1.91
C LEU A 65 -2.19 9.19 0.77
N CYS A 66 -1.36 9.70 -0.14
CA CYS A 66 -1.77 10.67 -1.17
C CYS A 66 -2.84 10.13 -2.14
N GLY A 67 -2.85 8.82 -2.39
CA GLY A 67 -3.87 8.16 -3.19
C GLY A 67 -5.26 8.16 -2.54
N ALA A 68 -5.30 8.20 -1.20
CA ALA A 68 -6.51 8.03 -0.39
C ALA A 68 -6.94 9.29 0.38
N THR A 69 -6.09 10.32 0.49
CA THR A 69 -6.48 11.60 1.06
C THR A 69 -7.16 12.51 0.06
N ASP A 70 -8.12 13.31 0.50
CA ASP A 70 -8.83 14.28 -0.35
C ASP A 70 -7.97 15.52 -0.68
N HIS A 71 -7.03 15.86 0.20
CA HIS A 71 -6.04 16.92 0.00
C HIS A 71 -4.80 16.48 -0.80
N GLY A 72 -4.58 15.17 -0.99
CA GLY A 72 -3.50 14.63 -1.82
C GLY A 72 -2.09 14.68 -1.24
N HIS A 73 -1.88 15.23 -0.04
CA HIS A 73 -0.61 15.08 0.69
C HIS A 73 -0.34 13.61 1.10
N CYS A 74 0.95 13.26 1.20
CA CYS A 74 1.43 11.92 1.55
C CYS A 74 1.20 11.50 3.02
N GLY A 75 0.77 12.44 3.86
CA GLY A 75 0.54 12.26 5.29
C GLY A 75 -0.67 13.07 5.76
N HIS A 76 -1.01 12.92 7.04
CA HIS A 76 -2.04 13.73 7.72
C HIS A 76 -1.60 15.19 7.81
N VAL A 77 -2.57 16.10 7.71
CA VAL A 77 -2.32 17.54 7.67
C VAL A 77 -2.98 18.21 8.88
N LEU A 78 -2.17 18.92 9.67
CA LEU A 78 -2.65 19.74 10.78
C LEU A 78 -3.29 21.03 10.29
N PRO A 79 -4.09 21.71 11.15
CA PRO A 79 -4.49 23.09 10.90
C PRO A 79 -3.28 23.96 10.57
N GLY A 80 -3.35 24.69 9.45
CA GLY A 80 -2.24 25.51 8.95
C GLY A 80 -1.37 24.84 7.88
N GLY A 81 -1.69 23.62 7.43
CA GLY A 81 -1.06 22.99 6.26
C GLY A 81 0.27 22.28 6.57
N VAL A 82 0.55 22.03 7.85
CA VAL A 82 1.77 21.33 8.30
C VAL A 82 1.50 19.83 8.30
N ILE A 83 2.44 19.04 7.78
CA ILE A 83 2.35 17.58 7.84
C ILE A 83 2.56 17.09 9.27
N ASP A 84 1.63 16.30 9.80
CA ASP A 84 1.78 15.58 11.06
C ASP A 84 2.61 14.31 10.83
N ASN A 85 3.93 14.41 10.98
CA ASN A 85 4.85 13.31 10.70
C ASN A 85 4.51 12.05 11.50
N ASP A 86 4.33 12.18 12.82
CA ASP A 86 4.27 11.01 13.70
C ASP A 86 2.95 10.25 13.55
N THR A 87 1.83 10.98 13.44
CA THR A 87 0.53 10.36 13.14
C THR A 87 0.56 9.71 11.76
N SER A 88 1.20 10.36 10.76
CA SER A 88 1.32 9.79 9.41
C SER A 88 2.10 8.49 9.42
N VAL A 89 3.25 8.46 10.10
CA VAL A 89 4.09 7.28 10.25
C VAL A 89 3.35 6.10 10.90
N GLN A 90 2.50 6.36 11.89
CA GLN A 90 1.66 5.33 12.50
C GLN A 90 0.66 4.73 11.51
N THR A 91 -0.06 5.60 10.78
CA THR A 91 -1.01 5.16 9.75
C THR A 91 -0.32 4.40 8.62
N LEU A 92 0.81 4.88 8.11
CA LEU A 92 1.59 4.21 7.06
C LEU A 92 2.04 2.80 7.49
N ALA A 93 2.43 2.63 8.77
CA ALA A 93 2.80 1.32 9.30
C ALA A 93 1.61 0.35 9.37
N GLU A 94 0.40 0.84 9.64
CA GLU A 94 -0.83 0.04 9.60
C GLU A 94 -1.22 -0.35 8.17
N VAL A 95 -1.15 0.59 7.23
CA VAL A 95 -1.36 0.33 5.80
C VAL A 95 -0.40 -0.75 5.28
N ALA A 96 0.90 -0.61 5.59
CA ALA A 96 1.92 -1.60 5.22
C ALA A 96 1.61 -3.00 5.78
N LEU A 97 1.14 -3.07 7.03
CA LEU A 97 0.76 -4.33 7.66
C LEU A 97 -0.46 -4.98 6.97
N ASN A 98 -1.44 -4.19 6.56
CA ASN A 98 -2.59 -4.69 5.80
C ASN A 98 -2.16 -5.26 4.44
N TYR A 99 -1.23 -4.60 3.74
CA TYR A 99 -0.73 -5.09 2.46
C TYR A 99 0.11 -6.35 2.60
N ALA A 100 0.94 -6.45 3.66
CA ALA A 100 1.65 -7.68 3.98
C ALA A 100 0.68 -8.84 4.28
N ARG A 101 -0.39 -8.60 5.05
CA ARG A 101 -1.46 -9.58 5.31
C ARG A 101 -2.20 -10.03 4.04
N ALA A 102 -2.35 -9.14 3.07
CA ALA A 102 -2.94 -9.47 1.77
C ALA A 102 -2.00 -10.31 0.87
N GLY A 103 -0.71 -10.40 1.22
CA GLY A 103 0.28 -11.23 0.53
C GLY A 103 1.27 -10.45 -0.33
N ALA A 104 1.41 -9.13 -0.13
CA ALA A 104 2.46 -8.37 -0.81
C ALA A 104 3.85 -8.93 -0.45
N ASP A 105 4.68 -9.16 -1.45
CA ASP A 105 6.04 -9.69 -1.26
C ASP A 105 6.99 -8.58 -0.77
N ALA A 106 6.70 -7.32 -1.10
CA ALA A 106 7.51 -6.18 -0.72
C ALA A 106 6.67 -4.91 -0.51
N ILE A 107 7.14 -4.07 0.41
CA ILE A 107 6.53 -2.79 0.77
C ILE A 107 7.43 -1.65 0.30
N ALA A 108 6.88 -0.71 -0.46
CA ALA A 108 7.56 0.48 -0.97
C ALA A 108 6.97 1.76 -0.36
N PRO A 109 7.49 2.25 0.77
CA PRO A 109 7.03 3.52 1.34
C PRO A 109 7.54 4.71 0.52
N SER A 110 6.64 5.42 -0.15
CA SER A 110 6.93 6.58 -1.00
C SER A 110 6.58 7.93 -0.34
N ASP A 111 6.12 7.88 0.92
CA ASP A 111 5.60 9.02 1.69
C ASP A 111 6.64 10.07 2.10
N MET A 112 7.92 9.70 2.15
CA MET A 112 9.04 10.55 2.56
C MET A 112 9.03 11.03 4.03
N MET A 113 8.21 10.46 4.92
CA MET A 113 8.19 10.85 6.34
C MET A 113 9.47 10.43 7.07
N ASP A 114 9.82 11.16 8.12
CA ASP A 114 10.95 10.81 8.96
C ASP A 114 10.59 9.61 9.85
N GLY A 115 11.45 8.59 9.86
CA GLY A 115 11.25 7.39 10.68
C GLY A 115 10.32 6.32 10.12
N ARG A 116 9.63 6.55 8.97
CA ARG A 116 8.65 5.58 8.43
C ARG A 116 9.19 4.16 8.26
N VAL A 117 10.42 4.02 7.75
CA VAL A 117 11.03 2.71 7.49
C VAL A 117 11.16 1.91 8.79
N GLN A 118 11.59 2.55 9.87
CA GLN A 118 11.71 1.89 11.17
C GLN A 118 10.35 1.50 11.73
N ALA A 119 9.34 2.37 11.61
CA ALA A 119 7.99 2.09 12.10
C ALA A 119 7.34 0.93 11.35
N ILE A 120 7.40 0.95 10.01
CA ILE A 120 6.90 -0.14 9.15
C ILE A 120 7.61 -1.45 9.49
N ARG A 121 8.95 -1.47 9.54
CA ARG A 121 9.71 -2.68 9.87
C ARG A 121 9.30 -3.25 11.23
N ARG A 122 9.22 -2.41 12.27
CA ARG A 122 8.78 -2.84 13.60
C ARG A 122 7.36 -3.39 13.60
N ALA A 123 6.44 -2.80 12.83
CA ALA A 123 5.06 -3.28 12.73
C ALA A 123 5.00 -4.67 12.08
N LEU A 124 5.73 -4.87 10.98
CA LEU A 124 5.82 -6.16 10.29
C LEU A 124 6.45 -7.25 11.18
N ASP A 125 7.58 -6.94 11.85
CA ASP A 125 8.28 -7.89 12.75
C ASP A 125 7.37 -8.38 13.88
N ARG A 126 6.68 -7.46 14.55
CA ARG A 126 5.77 -7.78 15.65
C ARG A 126 4.58 -8.65 15.23
N ASN A 127 4.26 -8.66 13.94
CA ASN A 127 3.15 -9.44 13.37
C ASN A 127 3.62 -10.70 12.62
N GLY A 128 4.90 -11.08 12.74
CA GLY A 128 5.43 -12.31 12.16
C GLY A 128 5.79 -12.25 10.67
N PHE A 129 5.76 -11.06 10.06
CA PHE A 129 6.20 -10.84 8.68
C PHE A 129 7.69 -10.52 8.65
N THR A 130 8.55 -11.48 9.03
CA THR A 130 10.01 -11.28 9.17
C THR A 130 10.70 -11.19 7.82
#